data_AF-A0A537KAW6-F1
#
_entry.id   AF-A0A537KAW6-F1
#
_cell.length_a   1.000
_cell.length_b   1.000
_cell.length_c   1.000
_cell.angle_alpha   90.00
_cell.angle_beta   90.00
_cell.angle_gamma   90.00
#
_symmetry.space_group_name_H-M   'P 1'
#
loop_
_entity.id
_entity.type
_entity.pdbx_description
1 polymer ?
#
loop_
_entity_poly.entity_id
_entity_poly.type
_entity_poly.pdbx_seq_one_letter_code
_entity_poly.pdbx_strand_id
1 'polypeptide(L)'
;MPLLEGLKFKNEGIRQAIQTNMTAEDEIKINEFLNQEVGPVFDHLQKNDKQASEIVDQYFRTVNDYNSRLHRYRGEYEKSVSQINEAILVYLEKEEDVIQKSYPHYFEKYRTDGIEYNIYIGQSISPNRPFNLLYLKNIRLWQLKSMAEAARITHQLLPSLKVPLKTTQLILIHSQPISISFRRDERKFDVEGSYNIRYEIIKKRLDKVRIKDTGERLTQPEKIAIVYSNQKEVAEYQEYIEFLKNKNVLQPGIEFLELEELQGIKGMKAIRVDINLE
;
A
#
# COMPACT_ATOMS: atom_id res chain seq x y z
N MET A 1 5.99 45.33 0.34
CA MET A 1 4.58 45.24 0.79
C MET A 1 4.53 44.16 1.86
N PRO A 2 3.96 44.44 3.05
CA PRO A 2 3.92 43.49 4.16
C PRO A 2 3.30 42.12 3.80
N LEU A 3 2.32 42.10 2.89
CA LEU A 3 1.71 40.87 2.38
C LEU A 3 2.72 39.95 1.69
N LEU A 4 3.61 40.50 0.84
CA LEU A 4 4.63 39.72 0.13
C LEU A 4 5.72 39.20 1.07
N GLU A 5 6.06 39.98 2.09
CA GLU A 5 6.97 39.56 3.16
C GLU A 5 6.36 38.38 3.96
N GLY A 6 5.05 38.44 4.24
CA GLY A 6 4.32 37.34 4.89
C GLY A 6 4.32 36.05 4.06
N LEU A 7 4.04 36.13 2.75
CA LEU A 7 4.12 34.97 1.86
C LEU A 7 5.53 34.39 1.78
N LYS A 8 6.56 35.25 1.71
CA LYS A 8 7.96 34.82 1.70
C LYS A 8 8.33 34.07 2.97
N PHE A 9 7.93 34.60 4.14
CA PHE A 9 8.15 33.96 5.43
C PHE A 9 7.50 32.57 5.51
N LYS A 10 6.22 32.44 5.08
CA LYS A 10 5.52 31.15 5.02
C LYS A 10 6.23 30.16 4.08
N ASN A 11 6.64 30.62 2.90
CA ASN A 11 7.37 29.79 1.93
C ASN A 11 8.71 29.29 2.50
N GLU A 12 9.45 30.13 3.22
CA GLU A 12 10.69 29.72 3.89
C GLU A 12 10.44 28.66 4.96
N GLY A 13 9.36 28.80 5.75
CA GLY A 13 8.94 27.78 6.72
C GLY A 13 8.58 26.44 6.06
N ILE A 14 7.81 26.48 4.96
CA ILE A 14 7.48 25.30 4.16
C ILE A 14 8.76 24.61 3.63
N ARG A 15 9.72 25.38 3.10
CA ARG A 15 10.97 24.83 2.60
C ARG A 15 11.78 24.13 3.69
N GLN A 16 11.81 24.67 4.91
CA GLN A 16 12.48 24.02 6.04
C GLN A 16 11.76 22.74 6.48
N ALA A 17 10.43 22.73 6.48
CA ALA A 17 9.63 21.55 6.80
C ALA A 17 9.89 20.40 5.80
N ILE A 18 9.90 20.71 4.49
CA ILE A 18 10.20 19.73 3.44
C ILE A 18 11.58 19.08 3.63
N GLN A 19 12.57 19.83 4.15
CA GLN A 19 13.92 19.32 4.38
C GLN A 19 14.06 18.41 5.61
N THR A 20 13.13 18.49 6.57
CA THR A 20 13.21 17.77 7.84
C THR A 20 12.37 16.50 7.81
N ASN A 21 11.08 16.64 7.51
CA ASN A 21 10.19 15.51 7.23
C ASN A 21 8.88 16.05 6.66
N MET A 22 8.34 15.45 5.60
CA MET A 22 7.07 15.87 5.00
C MET A 22 5.99 14.85 5.32
N THR A 23 4.93 15.27 6.01
CA THR A 23 3.74 14.47 6.22
C THR A 23 2.71 14.69 5.11
N ALA A 24 1.73 13.80 4.99
CA ALA A 24 0.61 14.01 4.07
C ALA A 24 -0.23 15.26 4.43
N GLU A 25 -0.26 15.64 5.70
CA GLU A 25 -0.92 16.88 6.14
C GLU A 25 -0.12 18.12 5.69
N ASP A 26 1.21 18.05 5.69
CA ASP A 26 2.05 19.11 5.16
C ASP A 26 1.86 19.29 3.66
N GLU A 27 1.70 18.20 2.90
CA GLU A 27 1.40 18.27 1.46
C GLU A 27 0.07 19.01 1.18
N ILE A 28 -0.97 18.76 1.99
CA ILE A 28 -2.24 19.50 1.89
C ILE A 28 -2.01 20.99 2.17
N LYS A 29 -1.32 21.33 3.27
CA LYS A 29 -1.02 22.72 3.64
C LYS A 29 -0.21 23.45 2.56
N ILE A 30 0.75 22.76 1.95
CA ILE A 30 1.56 23.32 0.85
C ILE A 30 0.69 23.62 -0.36
N ASN A 31 -0.18 22.68 -0.74
CA ASN A 31 -1.09 22.88 -1.87
C ASN A 31 -2.10 24.01 -1.60
N GLU A 32 -2.64 24.10 -0.39
CA GLU A 32 -3.51 25.21 0.02
C GLU A 32 -2.76 26.54 -0.02
N PHE A 33 -1.54 26.61 0.52
CA PHE A 33 -0.70 27.80 0.47
C PHE A 33 -0.44 28.25 -0.98
N LEU A 34 -0.03 27.33 -1.86
CA LEU A 34 0.26 27.66 -3.26
C LEU A 34 -1.00 28.11 -4.02
N ASN A 35 -2.12 27.42 -3.86
CA ASN A 35 -3.32 27.67 -4.65
C ASN A 35 -4.19 28.80 -4.09
N GLN A 36 -4.35 28.89 -2.77
CA GLN A 36 -5.28 29.81 -2.12
C GLN A 36 -4.62 31.11 -1.63
N GLU A 37 -3.32 31.09 -1.31
CA GLU A 37 -2.62 32.29 -0.85
C GLU A 37 -1.73 32.89 -1.95
N VAL A 38 -0.86 32.07 -2.56
CA VAL A 38 0.10 32.56 -3.57
C VAL A 38 -0.59 32.83 -4.90
N GLY A 39 -1.45 31.92 -5.37
CA GLY A 39 -2.19 32.03 -6.64
C GLY A 39 -2.91 33.37 -6.82
N PRO A 40 -3.81 33.79 -5.90
CA PRO A 40 -4.53 35.06 -6.05
C PRO A 40 -3.62 36.29 -6.05
N VAL A 41 -2.52 36.24 -5.30
CA VAL A 41 -1.53 37.33 -5.27
C VAL A 41 -0.77 37.40 -6.58
N PHE A 42 -0.38 36.26 -7.16
CA PHE A 42 0.26 36.20 -8.47
C PHE A 42 -0.69 36.68 -9.57
N ASP A 43 -1.95 36.25 -9.57
CA ASP A 43 -2.99 36.73 -10.50
C ASP A 43 -3.19 38.26 -10.41
N HIS A 44 -3.18 38.81 -9.19
CA HIS A 44 -3.30 40.25 -8.98
C HIS A 44 -2.06 40.99 -9.49
N LEU A 45 -0.85 40.52 -9.18
CA LEU A 45 0.39 41.14 -9.62
C LEU A 45 0.54 41.10 -11.15
N GLN A 46 0.16 39.98 -11.78
CA GLN A 46 0.19 39.80 -13.23
C GLN A 46 -0.70 40.81 -13.96
N LYS A 47 -1.86 41.17 -13.38
CA LYS A 47 -2.79 42.14 -13.99
C LYS A 47 -2.40 43.60 -13.77
N ASN A 48 -1.69 43.91 -12.69
CA ASN A 48 -1.51 45.29 -12.22
C ASN A 48 -0.07 45.82 -12.33
N ASP A 49 0.93 44.96 -12.54
CA ASP A 49 2.33 45.37 -12.68
C ASP A 49 3.01 44.60 -13.83
N LYS A 50 3.54 45.34 -14.80
CA LYS A 50 4.13 44.75 -16.01
C LYS A 50 5.40 43.94 -15.72
N GLN A 51 6.25 44.43 -14.81
CA GLN A 51 7.49 43.74 -14.44
C GLN A 51 7.19 42.45 -13.67
N ALA A 52 6.21 42.50 -12.75
CA ALA A 52 5.75 41.33 -12.03
C ALA A 52 5.05 40.32 -12.94
N SER A 53 4.28 40.78 -13.94
CA SER A 53 3.64 39.92 -14.93
C SER A 53 4.65 39.05 -15.67
N GLU A 54 5.77 39.61 -16.14
CA GLU A 54 6.80 38.85 -16.84
C GLU A 54 7.41 37.75 -15.96
N ILE A 55 7.63 38.03 -14.66
CA ILE A 55 8.17 37.07 -13.70
C ILE A 55 7.15 35.96 -13.40
N VAL A 56 5.89 36.32 -13.15
CA VAL A 56 4.80 35.37 -12.86
C VAL A 56 4.51 34.48 -14.07
N ASP A 57 4.49 35.04 -15.27
CA ASP A 57 4.35 34.28 -16.52
C ASP A 57 5.47 33.25 -16.67
N GLN A 58 6.72 33.65 -16.40
CA GLN A 58 7.86 32.74 -16.46
C GLN A 58 7.75 31.61 -15.42
N TYR A 59 7.28 31.91 -14.21
CA TYR A 59 6.99 30.91 -13.18
C TYR A 59 5.96 29.89 -13.68
N PHE A 60 4.78 30.32 -14.12
CA PHE A 60 3.74 29.40 -14.57
C PHE A 60 4.11 28.63 -15.84
N ARG A 61 4.87 29.24 -16.77
CA ARG A 61 5.45 28.50 -17.89
C ARG A 61 6.37 27.40 -17.41
N THR A 62 7.21 27.65 -16.41
CA THR A 62 8.12 26.64 -15.86
C THR A 62 7.38 25.52 -15.14
N VAL A 63 6.35 25.85 -14.36
CA VAL A 63 5.57 24.86 -13.61
C VAL A 63 4.72 23.99 -14.55
N ASN A 64 4.11 24.59 -15.58
CA ASN A 64 3.23 23.90 -16.53
C ASN A 64 3.97 23.33 -17.75
N ASP A 65 5.28 23.54 -17.87
CA ASP A 65 6.08 22.95 -18.95
C ASP A 65 6.18 21.45 -18.73
N TYR A 66 5.69 20.68 -19.70
CA TYR A 66 5.77 19.23 -19.72
C TYR A 66 7.22 18.72 -19.71
N ASN A 67 8.18 19.54 -20.18
CA ASN A 67 9.62 19.25 -20.11
C ASN A 67 10.28 19.73 -18.82
N SER A 68 9.52 20.33 -17.90
CA SER A 68 10.05 20.79 -16.62
C SER A 68 10.55 19.62 -15.77
N ARG A 69 11.46 19.93 -14.85
CA ARG A 69 11.97 18.95 -13.88
C ARG A 69 10.84 18.34 -13.05
N LEU A 70 9.80 19.10 -12.72
CA LEU A 70 8.65 18.64 -11.94
C LEU A 70 7.88 17.55 -12.68
N HIS A 71 7.48 17.82 -13.94
CA HIS A 71 6.80 16.85 -14.78
C HIS A 71 7.67 15.61 -15.03
N ARG A 72 8.99 15.79 -15.22
CA ARG A 72 9.93 14.68 -15.37
C ARG A 72 9.95 13.77 -14.14
N TYR A 73 10.17 14.33 -12.94
CA TYR A 73 10.24 13.52 -11.71
C TYR A 73 8.93 12.82 -11.38
N ARG A 74 7.79 13.50 -11.60
CA ARG A 74 6.47 12.87 -11.47
C ARG A 74 6.30 11.71 -12.45
N GLY A 75 6.66 11.92 -13.72
CA GLY A 75 6.61 10.86 -14.73
C GLY A 75 7.56 9.70 -14.44
N GLU A 76 8.74 9.96 -13.87
CA GLU A 76 9.70 8.93 -13.43
C GLU A 76 9.15 8.10 -12.26
N TYR A 77 8.47 8.73 -11.29
CA TYR A 77 7.77 8.06 -10.20
C TYR A 77 6.62 7.19 -10.72
N GLU A 78 5.70 7.76 -11.51
CA GLU A 78 4.55 7.06 -12.07
C GLU A 78 4.99 5.85 -12.93
N LYS A 79 6.06 6.00 -13.72
CA LYS A 79 6.66 4.89 -14.47
C LYS A 79 7.18 3.79 -13.55
N SER A 80 7.87 4.14 -12.47
CA SER A 80 8.42 3.16 -11.53
C SER A 80 7.29 2.40 -10.81
N VAL A 81 6.23 3.09 -10.38
CA VAL A 81 5.03 2.46 -9.79
C VAL A 81 4.35 1.53 -10.79
N SER A 82 4.19 1.97 -12.04
CA SER A 82 3.55 1.14 -13.07
C SER A 82 4.37 -0.11 -13.37
N GLN A 83 5.69 -0.01 -13.46
CA GLN A 83 6.59 -1.15 -13.69
C GLN A 83 6.50 -2.19 -12.56
N ILE A 84 6.50 -1.73 -11.31
CA ILE A 84 6.33 -2.61 -10.13
C ILE A 84 4.97 -3.33 -10.20
N ASN A 85 3.89 -2.58 -10.38
CA ASN A 85 2.54 -3.13 -10.40
C ASN A 85 2.32 -4.13 -11.54
N GLU A 86 2.85 -3.84 -12.73
CA GLU A 86 2.77 -4.74 -13.88
C GLU A 86 3.51 -6.06 -13.62
N ALA A 87 4.72 -6.00 -13.07
CA ALA A 87 5.50 -7.19 -12.76
C ALA A 87 4.80 -8.10 -11.72
N ILE A 88 4.23 -7.50 -10.67
CA ILE A 88 3.47 -8.24 -9.65
C ILE A 88 2.20 -8.84 -10.26
N LEU A 89 1.47 -8.09 -11.08
CA LEU A 89 0.23 -8.59 -11.71
C LEU A 89 0.51 -9.79 -12.63
N VAL A 90 1.53 -9.70 -13.48
CA VAL A 90 1.93 -10.81 -14.36
C VAL A 90 2.32 -12.04 -13.57
N TYR A 91 2.99 -11.87 -12.42
CA TYR A 91 3.31 -12.97 -11.51
C TYR A 91 2.06 -13.59 -10.90
N LEU A 92 1.18 -12.77 -10.31
CA LEU A 92 -0.03 -13.23 -9.64
C LEU A 92 -1.01 -13.92 -10.61
N GLU A 93 -1.15 -13.43 -11.85
CA GLU A 93 -2.00 -14.09 -12.86
C GLU A 93 -1.52 -15.51 -13.19
N LYS A 94 -0.20 -15.70 -13.34
CA LYS A 94 0.38 -17.03 -13.58
C LYS A 94 0.17 -17.96 -12.38
N GLU A 95 0.37 -17.45 -11.17
CA GLU A 95 0.18 -18.25 -9.96
C GLU A 95 -1.30 -18.58 -9.73
N GLU A 96 -2.21 -17.64 -10.01
CA GLU A 96 -3.66 -17.83 -9.94
C GLU A 96 -4.09 -19.03 -10.80
N ASP A 97 -3.61 -19.13 -12.05
CA ASP A 97 -3.86 -20.28 -12.93
C ASP A 97 -3.39 -21.62 -12.33
N VAL A 98 -2.31 -21.60 -11.53
CA VAL A 98 -1.80 -22.79 -10.85
C VAL A 98 -2.69 -23.16 -9.67
N ILE A 99 -3.03 -22.19 -8.80
CA ILE A 99 -3.82 -22.47 -7.60
C ILE A 99 -5.28 -22.78 -7.91
N GLN A 100 -5.84 -22.25 -9.01
CA GLN A 100 -7.21 -22.56 -9.45
C GLN A 100 -7.39 -24.06 -9.73
N LYS A 101 -6.31 -24.77 -10.11
CA LYS A 101 -6.31 -26.23 -10.29
C LYS A 101 -6.52 -26.98 -8.98
N SER A 102 -6.07 -26.42 -7.85
CA SER A 102 -6.25 -27.03 -6.52
C SER A 102 -7.72 -27.09 -6.13
N TYR A 103 -8.41 -25.94 -6.13
CA TYR A 103 -9.84 -25.85 -5.86
C TYR A 103 -10.40 -24.53 -6.43
N PRO A 104 -11.61 -24.51 -7.01
CA PRO A 104 -12.18 -23.29 -7.59
C PRO A 104 -12.40 -22.23 -6.50
N HIS A 105 -11.89 -21.04 -6.75
CA HIS A 105 -12.00 -19.91 -5.83
C HIS A 105 -12.22 -18.62 -6.61
N TYR A 106 -12.71 -17.59 -5.92
CA TYR A 106 -12.81 -16.26 -6.49
C TYR A 106 -11.61 -15.43 -6.05
N PHE A 107 -10.86 -14.90 -7.02
CA PHE A 107 -9.67 -14.09 -6.80
C PHE A 107 -10.01 -12.64 -7.14
N GLU A 108 -10.03 -11.78 -6.13
CA GLU A 108 -10.37 -10.37 -6.25
C GLU A 108 -9.09 -9.53 -6.18
N LYS A 109 -8.87 -8.62 -7.13
CA LYS A 109 -7.66 -7.78 -7.25
C LYS A 109 -8.02 -6.31 -7.27
N TYR A 110 -7.24 -5.51 -6.55
CA TYR A 110 -7.30 -4.05 -6.54
C TYR A 110 -5.93 -3.48 -6.86
N ARG A 111 -5.89 -2.52 -7.78
CA ARG A 111 -4.67 -1.81 -8.19
C ARG A 111 -4.80 -0.34 -7.82
N THR A 112 -3.88 0.14 -6.98
CA THR A 112 -3.71 1.55 -6.64
C THR A 112 -2.25 1.96 -6.93
N ASP A 113 -1.58 2.56 -5.95
CA ASP A 113 -0.13 2.68 -5.81
C ASP A 113 0.57 1.35 -5.49
N GLY A 114 -0.18 0.32 -5.09
CA GLY A 114 0.28 -1.06 -4.95
C GLY A 114 -0.73 -2.07 -5.50
N ILE A 115 -0.49 -3.35 -5.20
CA ILE A 115 -1.40 -4.46 -5.51
C ILE A 115 -1.96 -5.03 -4.22
N GLU A 116 -3.27 -5.15 -4.16
CA GLU A 116 -4.00 -5.75 -3.05
C GLU A 116 -4.92 -6.83 -3.62
N TYR A 117 -5.09 -7.94 -2.91
CA TYR A 117 -5.97 -9.01 -3.35
C TYR A 117 -6.63 -9.76 -2.19
N ASN A 118 -7.81 -10.31 -2.47
CA ASN A 118 -8.54 -11.22 -1.60
C ASN A 118 -8.81 -12.53 -2.34
N ILE A 119 -8.83 -13.65 -1.61
CA ILE A 119 -9.22 -14.95 -2.15
C ILE A 119 -10.39 -15.48 -1.34
N TYR A 120 -11.51 -15.71 -2.02
CA TYR A 120 -12.68 -16.33 -1.44
C TYR A 120 -12.74 -17.78 -1.89
N ILE A 121 -12.78 -18.70 -0.94
CA ILE A 121 -12.86 -20.14 -1.18
C ILE A 121 -13.88 -20.75 -0.22
N GLY A 122 -14.72 -21.67 -0.71
CA GLY A 122 -15.67 -22.40 0.13
C GLY A 122 -16.70 -23.17 -0.68
N GLN A 123 -17.52 -23.96 0.03
CA GLN A 123 -18.54 -24.82 -0.58
C GLN A 123 -19.52 -24.05 -1.48
N SER A 124 -19.89 -22.82 -1.10
CA SER A 124 -20.81 -21.98 -1.86
C SER A 124 -20.27 -21.50 -3.20
N ILE A 125 -18.94 -21.46 -3.37
CA ILE A 125 -18.29 -21.04 -4.63
C ILE A 125 -18.29 -22.17 -5.67
N SER A 126 -18.16 -23.42 -5.21
CA SER A 126 -18.23 -24.59 -6.07
C SER A 126 -19.20 -25.64 -5.51
N PRO A 127 -20.53 -25.45 -5.67
CA PRO A 127 -21.55 -26.34 -5.09
C PRO A 127 -21.41 -27.81 -5.51
N ASN A 128 -20.89 -28.03 -6.73
CA ASN A 128 -20.73 -29.36 -7.30
C ASN A 128 -19.39 -30.04 -6.92
N ARG A 129 -18.52 -29.37 -6.15
CA ARG A 129 -17.22 -29.90 -5.72
C ARG A 129 -17.13 -29.86 -4.19
N PRO A 130 -17.04 -31.01 -3.49
CA PRO A 130 -16.95 -31.02 -2.03
C PRO A 130 -15.77 -30.20 -1.51
N PHE A 131 -16.06 -29.26 -0.61
CA PHE A 131 -15.04 -28.44 0.02
C PHE A 131 -14.41 -29.16 1.22
N ASN A 132 -13.11 -28.92 1.42
CA ASN A 132 -12.37 -29.39 2.58
C ASN A 132 -11.39 -28.29 3.04
N LEU A 133 -11.20 -28.15 4.36
CA LEU A 133 -10.29 -27.17 4.96
C LEU A 133 -8.83 -27.32 4.49
N LEU A 134 -8.43 -28.49 4.00
CA LEU A 134 -7.11 -28.71 3.38
C LEU A 134 -6.88 -27.76 2.18
N TYR A 135 -7.91 -27.44 1.40
CA TYR A 135 -7.78 -26.48 0.30
C TYR A 135 -7.53 -25.05 0.81
N LEU A 136 -8.17 -24.67 1.92
CA LEU A 136 -7.94 -23.37 2.56
C LEU A 136 -6.50 -23.28 3.11
N LYS A 137 -6.02 -24.34 3.78
CA LYS A 137 -4.64 -24.43 4.26
C LYS A 137 -3.63 -24.29 3.11
N ASN A 138 -3.90 -24.95 1.97
CA ASN A 138 -3.05 -24.84 0.79
C ASN A 138 -2.98 -23.40 0.25
N ILE A 139 -4.12 -22.71 0.17
CA ILE A 139 -4.16 -21.30 -0.27
C ILE A 139 -3.43 -20.37 0.70
N ARG A 140 -3.55 -20.58 2.02
CA ARG A 140 -2.83 -19.76 3.03
C ARG A 140 -1.32 -19.94 2.93
N LEU A 141 -0.84 -21.17 2.81
CA LEU A 141 0.58 -21.44 2.58
C LEU A 141 1.06 -20.82 1.27
N TRP A 142 0.27 -20.96 0.20
CA TRP A 142 0.56 -20.31 -1.07
C TRP A 142 0.61 -18.79 -0.93
N GLN A 143 -0.33 -18.16 -0.22
CA GLN A 143 -0.36 -16.71 -0.02
C GLN A 143 0.90 -16.21 0.67
N LEU A 144 1.36 -16.90 1.72
CA LEU A 144 2.60 -16.53 2.39
C LEU A 144 3.81 -16.64 1.45
N LYS A 145 3.88 -17.74 0.67
CA LYS A 145 4.93 -17.93 -0.32
C LYS A 145 4.87 -16.86 -1.42
N SER A 146 3.69 -16.54 -1.94
CA SER A 146 3.52 -15.59 -3.04
C SER A 146 3.91 -14.17 -2.63
N MET A 147 3.70 -13.79 -1.37
CA MET A 147 4.17 -12.50 -0.85
C MET A 147 5.71 -12.42 -0.79
N ALA A 148 6.39 -13.51 -0.44
CA ALA A 148 7.85 -13.58 -0.48
C ALA A 148 8.39 -13.47 -1.92
N GLU A 149 7.80 -14.19 -2.86
CA GLU A 149 8.17 -14.14 -4.29
C GLU A 149 7.88 -12.78 -4.92
N ALA A 150 6.73 -12.15 -4.60
CA ALA A 150 6.43 -10.80 -5.04
C ALA A 150 7.50 -9.79 -4.55
N ALA A 151 7.94 -9.91 -3.29
CA ALA A 151 9.02 -9.09 -2.78
C ALA A 151 10.34 -9.31 -3.54
N ARG A 152 10.72 -10.57 -3.83
CA ARG A 152 11.90 -10.92 -4.65
C ARG A 152 11.85 -10.28 -6.03
N ILE A 153 10.71 -10.39 -6.72
CA ILE A 153 10.50 -9.77 -8.04
C ILE A 153 10.73 -8.26 -7.96
N THR A 154 10.11 -7.59 -6.99
CA THR A 154 10.27 -6.13 -6.86
C THR A 154 11.68 -5.71 -6.44
N HIS A 155 12.36 -6.54 -5.64
CA HIS A 155 13.76 -6.31 -5.27
C HIS A 155 14.68 -6.38 -6.50
N GLN A 156 14.50 -7.38 -7.36
CA GLN A 156 15.26 -7.53 -8.60
C GLN A 156 15.02 -6.40 -9.60
N LEU A 157 13.86 -5.74 -9.53
CA LEU A 157 13.56 -4.59 -10.38
C LEU A 157 14.27 -3.31 -9.95
N LEU A 158 14.69 -3.18 -8.69
CA LEU A 158 15.26 -1.94 -8.13
C LEU A 158 16.30 -1.25 -9.04
N PRO A 159 17.29 -1.96 -9.64
CA PRO A 159 18.29 -1.32 -10.50
C PRO A 159 17.72 -0.75 -11.80
N SER A 160 16.54 -1.20 -12.23
CA SER A 160 15.89 -0.76 -13.48
C SER A 160 14.96 0.44 -13.31
N LEU A 161 14.53 0.71 -12.07
CA LEU A 161 13.55 1.76 -11.78
C LEU A 161 14.21 3.14 -11.83
N LYS A 162 13.47 4.12 -12.36
CA LYS A 162 13.91 5.53 -12.35
C LYS A 162 13.91 6.11 -10.94
N VAL A 163 12.94 5.67 -10.13
CA VAL A 163 12.87 5.92 -8.70
C VAL A 163 12.94 4.55 -8.01
N PRO A 164 13.96 4.25 -7.19
CA PRO A 164 14.17 2.93 -6.59
C PRO A 164 13.20 2.67 -5.43
N LEU A 165 11.91 2.52 -5.76
CA LEU A 165 10.84 2.27 -4.80
C LEU A 165 10.91 0.84 -4.27
N LYS A 166 10.93 0.69 -2.95
CA LYS A 166 10.82 -0.62 -2.28
C LYS A 166 9.37 -0.90 -1.90
N THR A 167 8.95 -2.15 -2.03
CA THR A 167 7.62 -2.60 -1.60
C THR A 167 7.67 -3.20 -0.20
N THR A 168 6.52 -3.18 0.49
CA THR A 168 6.35 -3.82 1.81
C THR A 168 5.23 -4.83 1.74
N GLN A 169 5.38 -5.97 2.42
CA GLN A 169 4.43 -7.07 2.36
C GLN A 169 3.59 -7.13 3.63
N LEU A 170 2.26 -7.22 3.48
CA LEU A 170 1.30 -7.27 4.58
C LEU A 170 0.24 -8.33 4.33
N ILE A 171 0.01 -9.18 5.33
CA ILE A 171 -1.10 -10.14 5.37
C ILE A 171 -1.96 -9.83 6.60
N LEU A 172 -3.27 -9.67 6.40
CA LEU A 172 -4.25 -9.65 7.48
C LEU A 172 -4.91 -11.01 7.58
N ILE A 173 -4.72 -11.70 8.70
CA ILE A 173 -5.40 -12.97 8.93
C ILE A 173 -6.85 -12.70 9.32
N HIS A 174 -7.77 -13.26 8.55
CA HIS A 174 -9.19 -13.28 8.86
C HIS A 174 -9.74 -14.69 8.64
N SER A 175 -9.95 -15.43 9.74
CA SER A 175 -10.34 -16.85 9.66
C SER A 175 -11.84 -17.11 9.81
N GLN A 176 -12.66 -16.06 9.94
CA GLN A 176 -14.11 -16.23 10.06
C GLN A 176 -14.75 -16.37 8.68
N PRO A 177 -15.73 -17.27 8.51
CA PRO A 177 -16.52 -17.33 7.28
C PRO A 177 -17.20 -15.98 7.03
N ILE A 178 -17.15 -15.56 5.77
CA ILE A 178 -17.74 -14.30 5.31
C ILE A 178 -18.87 -14.63 4.34
N SER A 179 -19.99 -13.92 4.46
CA SER A 179 -21.05 -13.90 3.45
C SER A 179 -20.71 -12.87 2.37
N ILE A 180 -20.66 -13.33 1.12
CA ILE A 180 -20.48 -12.48 -0.05
C ILE A 180 -21.71 -12.55 -0.93
N SER A 181 -22.13 -11.43 -1.50
CA SER A 181 -23.19 -11.38 -2.51
C SER A 181 -22.71 -10.67 -3.76
N PHE A 182 -23.24 -11.11 -4.91
CA PHE A 182 -22.87 -10.54 -6.19
C PHE A 182 -23.76 -9.36 -6.52
N ARG A 183 -23.17 -8.16 -6.52
CA ARG A 183 -23.84 -6.95 -6.99
C ARG A 183 -23.79 -6.91 -8.51
N ARG A 184 -24.93 -7.17 -9.16
CA ARG A 184 -25.04 -7.26 -10.62
C ARG A 184 -24.64 -5.97 -11.33
N ASP A 185 -25.00 -4.83 -10.76
CA ASP A 185 -24.76 -3.52 -11.35
C ASP A 185 -23.26 -3.17 -11.38
N GLU A 186 -22.54 -3.53 -10.32
CA GLU A 186 -21.10 -3.29 -10.18
C GLU A 186 -20.24 -4.44 -10.73
N ARG A 187 -20.86 -5.59 -11.04
CA ARG A 187 -20.21 -6.85 -11.39
C ARG A 187 -19.13 -7.27 -10.41
N LYS A 188 -19.37 -7.01 -9.12
CA LYS A 188 -18.43 -7.28 -8.02
C LYS A 188 -19.13 -8.02 -6.90
N PHE A 189 -18.34 -8.77 -6.15
CA PHE A 189 -18.80 -9.28 -4.87
C PHE A 189 -18.69 -8.17 -3.83
N ASP A 190 -19.72 -8.05 -3.01
CA ASP A 190 -19.71 -7.20 -1.83
C ASP A 190 -19.90 -8.06 -0.59
N VAL A 191 -19.41 -7.55 0.53
CA VAL A 191 -19.35 -8.28 1.78
C VAL A 191 -20.55 -7.92 2.66
N GLU A 192 -21.41 -8.90 2.96
CA GLU A 192 -22.68 -8.64 3.65
C GLU A 192 -22.57 -8.74 5.17
N GLY A 193 -22.97 -7.71 5.91
CA GLY A 193 -23.15 -7.76 7.38
C GLY A 193 -22.19 -6.88 8.18
N SER A 194 -22.58 -6.54 9.42
CA SER A 194 -21.89 -5.59 10.30
C SER A 194 -20.46 -6.01 10.70
N TYR A 195 -20.18 -7.32 10.75
CA TYR A 195 -18.85 -7.86 11.04
C TYR A 195 -17.84 -7.57 9.92
N ASN A 196 -18.31 -7.48 8.67
CA ASN A 196 -17.47 -7.23 7.51
C ASN A 196 -17.03 -5.77 7.41
N ILE A 197 -17.85 -4.85 7.95
CA ILE A 197 -17.49 -3.43 8.09
C ILE A 197 -16.23 -3.29 8.96
N ARG A 198 -16.10 -4.08 10.04
CA ARG A 198 -14.92 -4.03 10.90
C ARG A 198 -13.66 -4.50 10.17
N TYR A 199 -13.76 -5.55 9.35
CA TYR A 199 -12.67 -6.03 8.51
C TYR A 199 -12.19 -4.94 7.53
N GLU A 200 -13.12 -4.30 6.82
CA GLU A 200 -12.81 -3.22 5.88
C GLU A 200 -12.21 -1.98 6.55
N ILE A 201 -12.64 -1.65 7.77
CA ILE A 201 -12.04 -0.56 8.56
C ILE A 201 -10.61 -0.90 8.98
N ILE A 202 -10.36 -2.14 9.45
CA ILE A 202 -9.02 -2.62 9.84
C ILE A 202 -8.08 -2.48 8.64
N LYS A 203 -8.47 -3.04 7.50
CA LYS A 203 -7.69 -3.04 6.26
C LYS A 203 -7.23 -1.63 5.84
N LYS A 204 -8.14 -0.64 5.88
CA LYS A 204 -7.81 0.76 5.56
C LYS A 204 -6.84 1.44 6.52
N ARG A 205 -6.70 0.93 7.74
CA ARG A 205 -5.88 1.54 8.80
C ARG A 205 -4.56 0.81 9.04
N LEU A 206 -4.47 -0.48 8.69
CA LEU A 206 -3.28 -1.29 8.92
C LEU A 206 -2.07 -0.84 8.10
N ASP A 207 -2.28 -0.25 6.92
CA ASP A 207 -1.17 0.21 6.08
C ASP A 207 -0.22 1.14 6.85
N LYS A 208 -0.77 2.05 7.66
CA LYS A 208 -0.01 3.08 8.40
C LYS A 208 0.23 2.76 9.87
N VAL A 209 -0.15 1.57 10.34
CA VAL A 209 -0.06 1.21 11.75
C VAL A 209 1.40 1.14 12.20
N ARG A 210 1.64 1.61 13.41
CA ARG A 210 2.95 1.54 14.07
C ARG A 210 3.00 0.46 15.12
N ILE A 211 4.21 0.01 15.39
CA ILE A 211 4.51 -0.83 16.53
C ILE A 211 4.35 0.03 17.78
N LYS A 212 3.67 -0.56 18.76
CA LYS A 212 3.36 0.10 20.02
C LYS A 212 4.65 0.55 20.71
N ASP A 213 4.65 1.80 21.16
CA ASP A 213 5.75 2.42 21.91
C ASP A 213 7.11 2.57 21.16
N THR A 214 7.18 2.32 19.84
CA THR A 214 8.45 2.48 19.08
C THR A 214 8.41 3.55 18.00
N GLY A 215 7.21 3.93 17.53
CA GLY A 215 7.03 4.86 16.40
C GLY A 215 7.40 4.27 15.03
N GLU A 216 7.91 3.04 14.99
CA GLU A 216 8.26 2.32 13.77
C GLU A 216 7.00 1.82 13.07
N ARG A 217 6.92 2.00 11.73
CA ARG A 217 5.84 1.43 10.93
C ARG A 217 5.91 -0.10 10.96
N LEU A 218 4.77 -0.77 11.06
CA LEU A 218 4.70 -2.23 11.05
C LEU A 218 5.33 -2.80 9.77
N THR A 219 4.88 -2.29 8.62
CA THR A 219 5.36 -2.75 7.32
C THR A 219 6.77 -2.20 7.05
N GLN A 220 7.68 -3.10 6.72
CA GLN A 220 9.06 -2.78 6.38
C GLN A 220 9.42 -3.47 5.06
N PRO A 221 10.28 -2.85 4.22
CA PRO A 221 10.82 -3.53 3.05
C PRO A 221 11.50 -4.84 3.45
N GLU A 222 11.53 -5.82 2.54
CA GLU A 222 12.27 -7.07 2.72
C GLU A 222 11.69 -7.98 3.83
N LYS A 223 10.55 -7.59 4.42
CA LYS A 223 9.82 -8.33 5.44
C LYS A 223 8.37 -8.58 5.04
N ILE A 224 7.80 -9.64 5.59
CA ILE A 224 6.35 -9.88 5.60
C ILE A 224 5.82 -9.60 7.00
N ALA A 225 4.91 -8.63 7.10
CA ALA A 225 4.12 -8.40 8.30
C ALA A 225 2.82 -9.20 8.22
N ILE A 226 2.53 -9.99 9.26
CA ILE A 226 1.32 -10.81 9.34
C ILE A 226 0.56 -10.40 10.59
N VAL A 227 -0.61 -9.78 10.38
CA VAL A 227 -1.45 -9.22 11.43
C VAL A 227 -2.54 -10.22 11.81
N TYR A 228 -2.77 -10.39 13.11
CA TYR A 228 -3.78 -11.31 13.64
C TYR A 228 -4.47 -10.77 14.89
N SER A 229 -5.68 -11.27 15.14
CA SER A 229 -6.48 -10.95 16.33
C SER A 229 -6.45 -12.06 17.37
N ASN A 230 -6.20 -13.32 16.98
CA ASN A 230 -6.26 -14.48 17.87
C ASN A 230 -5.00 -15.35 17.74
N GLN A 231 -4.45 -15.80 18.87
CA GLN A 231 -3.27 -16.68 18.87
C GLN A 231 -3.48 -18.01 18.13
N LYS A 232 -4.71 -18.53 18.09
CA LYS A 232 -4.98 -19.76 17.31
C LYS A 232 -4.73 -19.57 15.81
N GLU A 233 -4.93 -18.36 15.31
CA GLU A 233 -4.73 -18.05 13.89
C GLU A 233 -3.25 -17.99 13.53
N VAL A 234 -2.41 -17.44 14.41
CA VAL A 234 -0.97 -17.30 14.13
C VAL A 234 -0.23 -18.65 14.21
N ALA A 235 -0.71 -19.61 15.01
CA ALA A 235 -0.09 -20.92 15.16
C ALA A 235 0.06 -21.66 13.81
N GLU A 236 -0.98 -21.62 12.96
CA GLU A 236 -0.94 -22.21 11.62
C GLU A 236 0.09 -21.51 10.71
N TYR A 237 0.21 -20.18 10.81
CA TYR A 237 1.21 -19.42 10.06
C TYR A 237 2.64 -19.67 10.55
N GLN A 238 2.85 -19.93 11.84
CA GLN A 238 4.17 -20.31 12.35
C GLN A 238 4.66 -21.63 11.73
N GLU A 239 3.78 -22.61 11.55
CA GLU A 239 4.09 -23.86 10.83
C GLU A 239 4.47 -23.59 9.37
N TYR A 240 3.75 -22.69 8.69
CA TYR A 240 4.05 -22.30 7.31
C TYR A 240 5.39 -21.55 7.19
N ILE A 241 5.67 -20.65 8.12
CA ILE A 241 6.96 -19.94 8.17
C ILE A 241 8.10 -20.94 8.36
N GLU A 242 7.96 -21.90 9.27
CA GLU A 242 8.97 -22.93 9.48
C GLU A 242 9.19 -23.80 8.24
N PHE A 243 8.12 -24.19 7.56
CA PHE A 243 8.21 -24.90 6.29
C PHE A 243 8.95 -24.08 5.22
N LEU A 244 8.63 -22.79 5.08
CA LEU A 244 9.24 -21.91 4.07
C LEU A 244 10.69 -21.53 4.39
N LYS A 245 11.06 -21.47 5.68
CA LYS A 245 12.46 -21.38 6.12
C LYS A 245 13.27 -22.58 5.63
N ASN A 246 12.76 -23.79 5.83
CA ASN A 246 13.39 -25.02 5.34
C ASN A 246 13.49 -25.10 3.80
N LYS A 247 12.73 -24.26 3.09
CA LYS A 247 12.80 -24.10 1.63
C LYS A 247 13.65 -22.90 1.19
N ASN A 248 14.36 -22.23 2.10
CA ASN A 248 15.14 -21.02 1.83
C ASN A 248 14.33 -19.89 1.19
N VAL A 249 13.03 -19.81 1.49
CA VAL A 249 12.16 -18.70 1.05
C VAL A 249 12.14 -17.57 2.08
N LEU A 250 12.18 -17.93 3.37
CA LEU A 250 12.21 -17.01 4.50
C LEU A 250 13.48 -17.21 5.32
N GLN A 251 13.96 -16.14 5.95
CA GLN A 251 15.12 -16.19 6.84
C GLN A 251 14.77 -16.76 8.22
N PRO A 252 15.76 -17.24 8.99
CA PRO A 252 15.53 -17.68 10.36
C PRO A 252 15.09 -16.55 11.29
N GLY A 253 14.04 -16.82 12.08
CA GLY A 253 13.55 -15.92 13.12
C GLY A 253 12.12 -15.46 12.87
N ILE A 254 11.39 -15.17 13.94
CA ILE A 254 10.06 -14.56 13.90
C ILE A 254 10.06 -13.47 14.97
N GLU A 255 9.77 -12.25 14.57
CA GLU A 255 9.59 -11.12 15.46
C GLU A 255 8.11 -11.05 15.86
N PHE A 256 7.81 -11.00 17.16
CA PHE A 256 6.45 -10.86 17.68
C PHE A 256 6.22 -9.44 18.15
N LEU A 257 5.11 -8.84 17.71
CA LEU A 257 4.86 -7.41 17.84
C LEU A 257 3.48 -7.10 18.40
N GLU A 258 3.41 -6.05 19.21
CA GLU A 258 2.16 -5.39 19.58
C GLU A 258 1.98 -4.13 18.75
N LEU A 259 0.76 -3.92 18.24
CA LEU A 259 0.42 -2.75 17.44
C LEU A 259 -0.21 -1.66 18.31
N GLU A 260 -0.05 -0.40 17.89
CA GLU A 260 -0.77 0.72 18.49
C GLU A 260 -2.30 0.53 18.40
N GLU A 261 -3.03 1.13 19.33
CA GLU A 261 -4.48 1.09 19.28
C GLU A 261 -5.00 1.95 18.14
N LEU A 262 -5.82 1.36 17.27
CA LEU A 262 -6.54 2.09 16.23
C LEU A 262 -7.96 2.40 16.74
N GLN A 263 -8.55 3.51 16.31
CA GLN A 263 -9.91 3.86 16.72
C GLN A 263 -10.89 2.73 16.37
N GLY A 264 -11.50 2.11 17.39
CA GLY A 264 -12.42 0.99 17.24
C GLY A 264 -11.76 -0.40 17.09
N ILE A 265 -10.44 -0.50 17.15
CA ILE A 265 -9.68 -1.76 17.03
C ILE A 265 -8.59 -1.80 18.11
N LYS A 266 -8.73 -2.70 19.08
CA LYS A 266 -7.77 -2.89 20.18
C LYS A 266 -7.17 -4.29 20.16
N GLY A 267 -5.95 -4.41 20.67
CA GLY A 267 -5.30 -5.70 20.94
C GLY A 267 -4.81 -6.45 19.70
N MET A 268 -4.60 -5.76 18.59
CA MET A 268 -4.01 -6.37 17.39
C MET A 268 -2.54 -6.68 17.62
N LYS A 269 -2.13 -7.86 17.16
CA LYS A 269 -0.74 -8.30 17.21
C LYS A 269 -0.27 -8.59 15.79
N ALA A 270 1.04 -8.60 15.61
CA ALA A 270 1.65 -9.01 14.37
C ALA A 270 2.85 -9.91 14.61
N ILE A 271 3.19 -10.67 13.57
CA ILE A 271 4.54 -11.22 13.44
C ILE A 271 5.21 -10.62 12.21
N ARG A 272 6.52 -10.44 12.27
CA ARG A 272 7.36 -10.13 11.12
C ARG A 272 8.36 -11.24 10.87
N VAL A 273 8.61 -11.50 9.60
CA VAL A 273 9.62 -12.44 9.14
C VAL A 273 10.38 -11.82 7.97
N ASP A 274 11.70 -11.97 7.98
CA ASP A 274 12.56 -11.50 6.91
C ASP A 274 12.50 -12.47 5.72
N ILE A 275 12.49 -11.89 4.52
CA ILE A 275 12.43 -12.64 3.26
C ILE A 275 13.85 -12.98 2.84
N ASN A 276 14.07 -14.21 2.35
CA ASN A 276 15.34 -14.50 1.69
C ASN A 276 15.32 -13.89 0.29
N LEU A 277 16.11 -12.85 0.03
CA LEU A 277 16.12 -12.14 -1.26
C LEU A 277 17.08 -12.75 -2.29
N GLU A 278 17.91 -13.71 -1.88
CA GLU A 278 18.76 -14.50 -2.77
C GLU A 278 17.97 -15.53 -3.57
#